data_AF-I7HJR4-F1
#
_entry.id   AF-I7HJR4-F1
#
_cell.length_a   1.000
_cell.length_b   1.000
_cell.length_c   1.000
_cell.angle_alpha   90.00
_cell.angle_beta   90.00
_cell.angle_gamma   90.00
#
_symmetry.space_group_name_H-M   'P 1'
#
loop_
_entity.id
_entity.type
_entity.pdbx_description
1 polymer ?
#
loop_
_entity_poly.entity_id
_entity_poly.type
_entity_poly.pdbx_seq_one_letter_code
_entity_poly.pdbx_strand_id
1 'polypeptide(L)'
;METGSEEEKWEKLDAEFDHFVVDMKPFVLKLPHRSERQRCALWIRKLCEPSGTGAGLMGRKNRNLYAKLLLHMLRRGILEGPFTHRPEPGTLKTLPSYMSIYFDEPNQAQPKDSSPEKLPDWVRGEL
;
A
#
# COMPACT_ATOMS: atom_id res chain seq x y z
N MET A 1 9.62 -23.67 25.77
CA MET A 1 8.68 -23.78 24.64
C MET A 1 8.14 -22.39 24.36
N GLU A 2 8.87 -21.56 23.61
CA GLU A 2 8.42 -20.19 23.24
C GLU A 2 8.52 -19.95 21.72
N THR A 3 9.19 -20.83 20.98
CA THR A 3 9.41 -20.75 19.53
C THR A 3 8.11 -20.84 18.71
N GLY A 4 7.13 -21.61 19.17
CA GLY A 4 5.85 -21.79 18.46
C GLY A 4 5.01 -20.51 18.37
N SER A 5 5.17 -19.55 19.29
CA SER A 5 4.39 -18.29 19.25
C SER A 5 4.91 -17.30 18.21
N GLU A 6 6.22 -17.29 17.95
CA GLU A 6 6.81 -16.39 16.95
C GLU A 6 6.61 -16.91 15.54
N GLU A 7 6.73 -18.22 15.33
CA GLU A 7 6.45 -18.88 14.06
C GLU A 7 4.99 -18.65 13.64
N GLU A 8 4.02 -18.83 14.54
CA GLU A 8 2.61 -18.54 14.26
C GLU A 8 2.37 -17.07 13.88
N LYS A 9 3.07 -16.13 14.51
CA LYS A 9 3.00 -14.70 14.14
C LYS A 9 3.58 -14.44 12.76
N TRP A 10 4.65 -15.15 12.37
CA TRP A 10 5.26 -15.02 11.06
C TRP A 10 4.34 -15.57 9.98
N GLU A 11 3.77 -16.76 10.19
CA GLU A 11 2.82 -17.39 9.28
C GLU A 11 1.60 -16.49 9.04
N LYS A 12 1.06 -15.86 10.09
CA LYS A 12 -0.05 -14.90 9.95
C LYS A 12 0.33 -13.70 9.07
N LEU A 13 1.54 -13.15 9.24
CA LEU A 13 2.02 -12.03 8.41
C LEU A 13 2.34 -12.46 6.98
N ASP A 14 2.83 -13.68 6.78
CA ASP A 14 3.11 -14.23 5.45
C ASP A 14 1.79 -14.50 4.70
N ALA A 15 0.78 -15.07 5.36
CA ALA A 15 -0.56 -15.24 4.79
C ALA A 15 -1.24 -13.90 4.46
N GLU A 16 -1.14 -12.90 5.35
CA GLU A 16 -1.65 -11.54 5.08
C GLU A 16 -0.99 -10.92 3.84
N PHE A 17 0.32 -11.11 3.68
CA PHE A 17 1.04 -10.63 2.51
C PHE A 17 0.57 -11.31 1.22
N ASP A 18 0.40 -12.63 1.23
CA ASP A 18 -0.06 -13.39 0.08
C ASP A 18 -1.44 -12.91 -0.39
N HIS A 19 -2.35 -12.59 0.55
CA HIS A 19 -3.63 -11.97 0.24
C HIS A 19 -3.47 -10.63 -0.50
N PHE A 20 -2.58 -9.75 -0.02
CA PHE A 20 -2.34 -8.48 -0.70
C PHE A 20 -1.81 -8.67 -2.13
N VAL A 21 -0.87 -9.60 -2.35
CA VAL A 21 -0.30 -9.85 -3.68
C VAL A 21 -1.35 -10.37 -4.66
N VAL A 22 -2.21 -11.29 -4.22
CA VAL A 22 -3.34 -11.79 -5.02
C VAL A 22 -4.29 -10.66 -5.38
N ASP A 23 -4.65 -9.82 -4.40
CA ASP A 23 -5.56 -8.69 -4.58
C ASP A 23 -5.01 -7.61 -5.52
N MET A 24 -3.69 -7.40 -5.57
CA MET A 24 -3.06 -6.41 -6.46
C MET A 24 -3.18 -6.79 -7.94
N LYS A 25 -3.14 -8.08 -8.26
CA LYS A 25 -3.04 -8.60 -9.64
C LYS A 25 -4.03 -7.96 -10.62
N PRO A 26 -5.35 -7.91 -10.37
CA PRO A 26 -6.29 -7.29 -11.30
C PRO A 26 -6.04 -5.79 -11.52
N PHE A 27 -5.54 -5.07 -10.52
CA PHE A 27 -5.27 -3.63 -10.64
C PHE A 27 -3.98 -3.36 -11.39
N VAL A 28 -2.90 -4.11 -11.11
CA VAL A 28 -1.62 -3.98 -11.83
C VAL A 28 -1.79 -4.26 -13.32
N LEU A 29 -2.56 -5.31 -13.67
CA LEU A 29 -2.80 -5.66 -15.07
C LEU A 29 -3.64 -4.62 -15.82
N LYS A 30 -4.45 -3.82 -15.10
CA LYS A 30 -5.32 -2.77 -15.66
C LYS A 30 -4.65 -1.40 -15.75
N LEU A 31 -3.48 -1.19 -15.15
CA LEU A 31 -2.75 0.08 -15.25
C LEU A 31 -2.51 0.44 -16.72
N PRO A 32 -2.80 1.68 -17.16
CA PRO A 32 -2.71 2.06 -18.57
C PRO A 32 -1.25 2.15 -19.03
N HIS A 33 -0.35 2.68 -18.19
CA HIS A 33 1.03 2.94 -18.55
C HIS A 33 1.94 1.73 -18.31
N ARG A 34 2.71 1.35 -19.35
CA ARG A 34 3.67 0.25 -19.26
C ARG A 34 4.74 0.47 -18.19
N SER A 35 5.19 1.71 -18.02
CA SER A 35 6.19 2.10 -17.01
C SER A 35 5.68 1.89 -15.59
N GLU A 36 4.40 2.18 -15.32
CA GLU A 36 3.75 1.90 -14.04
C GLU A 36 3.68 0.41 -13.76
N ARG A 37 3.22 -0.40 -14.73
CA ARG A 37 3.21 -1.86 -14.61
C ARG A 37 4.59 -2.41 -14.27
N GLN A 38 5.63 -1.92 -14.93
CA GLN A 38 7.03 -2.31 -14.65
C GLN A 38 7.48 -1.90 -13.25
N ARG A 39 7.17 -0.67 -12.79
CA ARG A 39 7.48 -0.22 -11.43
C ARG A 39 6.78 -1.07 -10.38
N CYS A 40 5.48 -1.34 -10.54
CA CYS A 40 4.73 -2.22 -9.65
C CYS A 40 5.34 -3.63 -9.59
N ALA A 41 5.71 -4.20 -10.74
CA ALA A 41 6.36 -5.52 -10.76
C ALA A 41 7.69 -5.53 -10.00
N LEU A 42 8.50 -4.48 -10.11
CA LEU A 42 9.76 -4.36 -9.35
C LEU A 42 9.50 -4.25 -7.85
N TRP A 43 8.50 -3.48 -7.43
CA TRP A 43 8.12 -3.36 -6.02
C TRP A 43 7.57 -4.66 -5.45
N ILE A 44 6.65 -5.32 -6.16
CA ILE A 44 6.12 -6.64 -5.75
C ILE A 44 7.28 -7.63 -5.61
N ARG A 45 8.21 -7.66 -6.57
CA ARG A 45 9.39 -8.54 -6.48
C ARG A 45 10.22 -8.25 -5.22
N LYS A 46 10.54 -6.98 -4.93
CA LYS A 46 11.28 -6.62 -3.69
C LYS A 46 10.54 -7.05 -2.43
N LEU A 47 9.21 -6.91 -2.40
CA LEU A 47 8.41 -7.31 -1.24
C LEU A 47 8.38 -8.84 -1.07
N CYS A 48 8.47 -9.61 -2.17
CA CYS A 48 8.61 -11.07 -2.11
C CYS A 48 10.03 -11.54 -1.75
N GLU A 49 11.05 -10.68 -1.85
CA GLU A 49 12.45 -11.05 -1.54
C GLU A 49 12.68 -11.11 -0.01
N PRO A 50 13.08 -12.27 0.56
CA PRO A 50 13.31 -12.42 2.01
C PRO A 50 14.43 -11.51 2.54
N SER A 51 15.47 -11.30 1.73
CA SER A 51 16.58 -10.39 2.01
C SER A 51 16.18 -8.92 1.87
N GLY A 52 15.20 -8.63 1.01
CA GLY A 52 14.72 -7.30 0.71
C GLY A 52 13.83 -6.70 1.80
N THR A 53 13.19 -7.53 2.64
CA THR A 53 12.18 -7.09 3.63
C THR A 53 12.71 -6.99 5.06
N GLY A 54 13.91 -7.52 5.31
CA GLY A 54 14.52 -7.60 6.64
C GLY A 54 14.07 -8.86 7.39
N ALA A 55 14.97 -9.44 8.20
CA ALA A 55 14.66 -10.66 8.94
C ALA A 55 13.75 -10.37 10.15
N GLY A 56 12.89 -11.34 10.50
CA GLY A 56 12.09 -11.32 11.72
C GLY A 56 10.74 -10.61 11.62
N LEU A 57 10.12 -10.34 12.78
CA LEU A 57 8.76 -9.83 12.88
C LEU A 57 8.60 -8.42 12.29
N MET A 58 9.58 -7.54 12.55
CA MET A 58 9.51 -6.13 12.13
C MET A 58 9.63 -5.98 10.61
N GLY A 59 10.48 -6.79 9.97
CA GLY A 59 10.62 -6.81 8.51
C GLY A 59 9.34 -7.24 7.81
N ARG A 60 8.69 -8.31 8.30
CA ARG A 60 7.39 -8.77 7.79
C ARG A 60 6.28 -7.73 7.97
N LYS A 61 6.19 -7.09 9.14
CA LYS A 61 5.24 -5.99 9.36
C LYS A 61 5.47 -4.83 8.39
N ASN A 62 6.72 -4.43 8.17
CA ASN A 62 7.06 -3.37 7.23
C ASN A 62 6.71 -3.77 5.78
N ARG A 63 7.01 -5.01 5.36
CA ARG A 63 6.60 -5.57 4.06
C ARG A 63 5.09 -5.47 3.87
N ASN A 64 4.33 -5.90 4.86
CA ASN A 64 2.86 -5.92 4.80
C ASN A 64 2.30 -4.50 4.73
N LEU A 65 2.92 -3.54 5.43
CA LEU A 65 2.53 -2.13 5.35
C LEU A 65 2.75 -1.54 3.95
N TYR A 66 3.88 -1.83 3.31
CA TYR A 66 4.13 -1.47 1.91
C TYR A 66 3.13 -2.13 0.97
N ALA A 67 2.83 -3.42 1.17
CA ALA A 67 1.88 -4.14 0.34
C ALA A 67 0.47 -3.55 0.46
N LYS A 68 0.02 -3.28 1.69
CA LYS A 68 -1.25 -2.61 1.95
C LYS A 68 -1.33 -1.24 1.29
N LEU A 69 -0.27 -0.43 1.39
CA LEU A 69 -0.20 0.89 0.75
C LEU A 69 -0.25 0.80 -0.78
N LEU A 70 0.52 -0.12 -1.37
CA LEU A 70 0.54 -0.34 -2.82
C LEU A 70 -0.85 -0.77 -3.32
N LEU A 71 -1.51 -1.69 -2.61
CA LEU A 71 -2.85 -2.13 -2.96
C LEU A 71 -3.87 -0.98 -2.88
N HIS A 72 -3.80 -0.15 -1.83
CA HIS A 72 -4.65 1.02 -1.69
C HIS A 72 -4.49 1.98 -2.90
N MET A 73 -3.25 2.32 -3.24
CA MET A 73 -2.92 3.19 -4.36
C MET A 73 -3.37 2.61 -5.71
N LEU A 74 -3.16 1.30 -5.91
CA LEU A 74 -3.62 0.58 -7.10
C LEU A 74 -5.14 0.58 -7.25
N ARG A 75 -5.89 0.43 -6.15
CA ARG A 75 -7.37 0.51 -6.16
C ARG A 75 -7.88 1.88 -6.59
N ARG A 76 -7.13 2.95 -6.30
CA ARG A 76 -7.44 4.33 -6.69
C ARG A 76 -6.89 4.73 -8.06
N GLY A 77 -6.00 3.93 -8.63
CA GLY A 77 -5.32 4.24 -9.89
C GLY A 77 -4.28 5.36 -9.79
N ILE A 78 -3.80 5.68 -8.58
CA ILE A 78 -2.84 6.75 -8.32
C ILE A 78 -1.65 6.17 -7.55
N LEU A 79 -0.47 6.12 -8.19
CA LEU A 79 0.77 5.68 -7.54
C LEU A 79 1.60 6.88 -7.10
N GLU A 80 1.82 6.99 -5.79
CA GLU A 80 2.54 8.10 -5.16
C GLU A 80 3.68 7.61 -4.26
N GLY A 81 4.45 8.58 -3.73
CA GLY A 81 5.52 8.34 -2.79
C GLY A 81 6.54 7.32 -3.30
N PRO A 82 6.83 6.23 -2.56
CA PRO A 82 7.88 5.28 -2.93
C PRO A 82 7.62 4.60 -4.29
N PHE A 83 6.36 4.43 -4.69
CA PHE A 83 6.00 3.70 -5.91
C PHE A 83 6.15 4.54 -7.18
N THR A 84 6.46 5.83 -7.05
CA THR A 84 6.85 6.69 -8.18
C THR A 84 8.27 6.40 -8.68
N HIS A 85 9.08 5.70 -7.90
CA HIS A 85 10.44 5.34 -8.28
C HIS A 85 10.64 3.84 -8.26
N ARG A 86 11.76 3.37 -8.82
CA ARG A 86 12.18 1.98 -8.63
C ARG A 86 12.54 1.78 -7.17
N PRO A 87 12.30 0.58 -6.60
CA PRO A 87 12.74 0.29 -5.26
C PRO A 87 14.27 0.40 -5.15
N GLU A 88 14.75 1.03 -4.08
CA GLU A 88 16.18 1.08 -3.77
C GLU A 88 16.74 -0.33 -3.51
N PRO A 89 18.03 -0.58 -3.81
CA PRO A 89 18.68 -1.83 -3.42
C PRO A 89 18.80 -1.97 -1.90
N GLY A 90 18.98 -3.20 -1.41
CA GLY A 90 19.12 -3.49 0.02
C GLY A 90 17.78 -3.66 0.76
N THR A 91 17.83 -3.54 2.08
CA THR A 91 16.67 -3.76 2.97
C THR A 91 15.59 -2.69 2.79
N LEU A 92 14.34 -3.07 2.98
CA LEU A 92 13.18 -2.20 2.92
C LEU A 92 13.24 -1.19 4.07
N LYS A 93 13.41 0.10 3.74
CA LYS A 93 13.32 1.20 4.71
C LYS A 93 11.96 1.18 5.38
N THR A 94 11.87 1.63 6.62
CA THR A 94 10.59 1.80 7.30
C THR A 94 9.78 2.90 6.60
N LEU A 95 8.48 2.66 6.39
CA LEU A 95 7.61 3.71 5.87
C LEU A 95 7.57 4.90 6.84
N PRO A 96 7.70 6.13 6.35
CA PRO A 96 7.46 7.32 7.16
C PRO A 96 6.07 7.27 7.80
N SER A 97 5.94 7.77 9.03
CA SER A 97 4.69 7.75 9.80
C SER A 97 3.53 8.44 9.08
N TYR A 98 3.82 9.51 8.32
CA TYR A 98 2.79 10.24 7.57
C TYR A 98 2.09 9.39 6.51
N MET A 99 2.65 8.24 6.10
CA MET A 99 1.99 7.33 5.15
C MET A 99 0.72 6.70 5.74
N SER A 100 0.50 6.82 7.06
CA SER A 100 -0.74 6.36 7.69
C SER A 100 -1.99 7.07 7.15
N ILE A 101 -1.85 8.28 6.60
CA ILE A 101 -2.98 9.06 6.04
C ILE A 101 -3.73 8.29 4.95
N TYR A 102 -3.06 7.40 4.21
CA TYR A 102 -3.68 6.57 3.18
C TYR A 102 -4.56 5.44 3.77
N PHE A 103 -4.44 5.15 5.07
CA PHE A 103 -5.23 4.14 5.76
C PHE A 103 -6.40 4.72 6.56
N ASP A 104 -6.36 6.01 6.86
CA ASP A 104 -7.38 6.70 7.67
C ASP A 104 -8.54 7.27 6.83
N GLU A 105 -8.45 7.23 5.50
CA GLU A 105 -9.56 7.66 4.63
C GLU A 105 -10.75 6.69 4.71
N PRO A 106 -11.96 7.16 5.06
CA PRO A 106 -13.16 6.34 4.97
C PRO A 106 -13.35 5.92 3.51
N ASN A 107 -13.43 4.61 3.29
CA ASN A 107 -13.62 3.95 2.00
C ASN A 107 -14.68 4.71 1.16
N GLN A 108 -14.25 5.55 0.20
CA GLN A 108 -15.14 6.28 -0.71
C GLN A 108 -15.74 5.36 -1.79
N ALA A 109 -16.23 4.19 -1.37
CA ALA A 109 -17.09 3.32 -2.15
C ALA A 109 -18.56 3.65 -1.81
N GLN A 110 -19.03 4.84 -2.17
CA GLN A 110 -20.45 5.11 -2.32
C GLN A 110 -20.67 5.79 -3.69
N PRO A 111 -21.56 5.23 -4.53
CA PRO A 111 -21.95 5.88 -5.77
C PRO A 111 -22.73 7.16 -5.48
N LYS A 112 -22.60 8.13 -6.38
CA LYS A 112 -23.38 9.37 -6.48
C LYS A 112 -24.81 9.19 -5.98
N ASP A 113 -25.19 9.97 -4.97
CA ASP A 113 -26.52 10.61 -4.85
C ASP A 113 -26.51 11.55 -3.64
N SER A 114 -26.05 12.79 -3.82
CA SER A 114 -26.45 13.90 -2.95
C SER A 114 -26.26 15.24 -3.68
N SER A 115 -27.30 16.05 -3.65
CA SER A 115 -27.43 17.47 -3.99
C SER A 115 -26.18 18.36 -3.84
N PRO A 116 -26.17 19.56 -4.46
CA PRO A 116 -25.06 20.51 -4.35
C PRO A 116 -25.02 21.10 -2.94
N GLU A 117 -24.33 20.42 -2.02
CA GLU A 117 -24.02 20.97 -0.70
C GLU A 117 -22.95 22.05 -0.84
N LYS A 118 -23.47 23.28 -0.86
CA LYS A 118 -22.89 24.55 -0.43
C LYS A 118 -21.42 24.49 0.01
N LEU A 119 -20.59 25.17 -0.77
CA LEU A 119 -19.24 25.57 -0.40
C LEU A 119 -19.21 26.19 1.01
N PRO A 120 -18.16 25.89 1.81
CA PRO A 120 -18.00 26.37 3.18
C PRO A 120 -17.90 27.90 3.22
N ASP A 121 -18.41 28.49 4.30
CA ASP A 121 -18.69 29.94 4.36
C ASP A 121 -17.45 30.85 4.28
N TRP A 122 -16.23 30.33 4.47
CA TRP A 122 -15.00 31.09 4.24
C TRP A 122 -14.75 31.40 2.75
N VAL A 123 -15.43 30.71 1.83
CA VAL A 123 -15.40 30.99 0.37
C VAL A 123 -16.34 32.13 -0.01
N ARG A 124 -17.33 32.47 0.84
CA ARG A 124 -18.27 33.60 0.63
C ARG A 124 -17.73 34.90 1.25
N GLY A 125 -16.47 35.23 0.96
CA GLY A 125 -15.97 36.58 1.21
C GLY A 125 -16.48 37.52 0.12
N GLU A 126 -17.59 38.22 0.37
CA GLU A 126 -18.00 39.36 -0.45
C GLU A 126 -16.99 40.50 -0.27
N LEU A 127 -16.60 41.12 -1.40
CA LEU A 127 -15.73 42.29 -1.51
C LEU A 127 -16.41 43.55 -0.99
#